data_AF-A0A9E0AL23-F1
#
_entry.id   AF-A0A9E0AL23-F1
#
_cell.length_a   1.000
_cell.length_b   1.000
_cell.length_c   1.000
_cell.angle_alpha   90.00
_cell.angle_beta   90.00
_cell.angle_gamma   90.00
#
_symmetry.space_group_name_H-M   'P 1'
#
loop_
_entity.id
_entity.type
_entity.pdbx_description
1 polymer ?
#
loop_
_entity_poly.entity_id
_entity_poly.type
_entity_poly.pdbx_seq_one_letter_code
_entity_poly.pdbx_strand_id
1 'polypeptide(L)'
;MAGFGKWLGGGLGWVVGGPIGALLGYAMGTIFDSASLPPADARRAIGAEETAQGDFSISLLVLCAAVMKADGRVVKGELEFVKTFLVKSFGEAHAKERVLLLRELLQQDFSLADVCLQIKQYMPHASRLQLLH
;
A
#
# COMPACT_ATOMS: atom_id res chain seq x y z
N MET A 1 -20.62 -6.88 -12.46
CA MET A 1 -20.58 -7.53 -11.13
C MET A 1 -19.21 -7.24 -10.49
N ALA A 2 -19.01 -6.00 -10.03
CA ALA A 2 -17.71 -5.40 -9.67
C ALA A 2 -17.29 -5.60 -8.19
N GLY A 3 -17.67 -6.74 -7.60
CA GLY A 3 -17.49 -7.02 -6.17
C GLY A 3 -16.53 -8.18 -5.87
N PHE A 4 -16.55 -9.23 -6.69
CA PHE A 4 -15.90 -10.50 -6.34
C PHE A 4 -14.36 -10.42 -6.33
N GLY A 5 -13.76 -9.65 -7.26
CA GLY A 5 -12.30 -9.53 -7.35
C GLY A 5 -11.64 -8.82 -6.16
N LYS A 6 -12.35 -7.91 -5.49
CA LYS A 6 -11.82 -7.13 -4.35
C LYS A 6 -11.72 -8.00 -3.10
N TRP A 7 -12.79 -8.74 -2.80
CA TRP A 7 -12.84 -9.67 -1.67
C TRP A 7 -11.93 -10.88 -1.88
N LEU A 8 -11.88 -11.43 -3.10
CA LEU A 8 -10.93 -12.50 -3.42
C LEU A 8 -9.49 -12.02 -3.35
N GLY A 9 -9.20 -10.84 -3.89
CA GLY A 9 -7.86 -10.25 -3.83
C GLY A 9 -7.40 -10.05 -2.39
N GLY A 10 -8.24 -9.43 -1.56
CA GLY A 10 -7.94 -9.23 -0.14
C GLY A 10 -7.82 -10.54 0.65
N GLY A 11 -8.71 -11.50 0.42
CA GLY A 11 -8.66 -12.81 1.07
C GLY A 11 -7.44 -13.64 0.68
N LEU A 12 -7.11 -13.69 -0.62
CA LEU A 12 -5.90 -14.34 -1.11
C LEU A 12 -4.64 -13.65 -0.57
N GLY A 13 -4.65 -12.32 -0.56
CA GLY A 13 -3.58 -11.51 0.00
C GLY A 13 -3.33 -11.78 1.48
N TRP A 14 -4.38 -11.99 2.27
CA TRP A 14 -4.26 -12.34 3.69
C TRP A 14 -3.55 -13.68 3.90
N VAL A 15 -3.94 -14.70 3.14
CA VAL A 15 -3.38 -16.05 3.27
C VAL A 15 -1.90 -16.08 2.89
N VAL A 16 -1.51 -15.33 1.84
CA VAL A 16 -0.15 -15.33 1.33
C VAL A 16 0.77 -14.38 2.10
N GLY A 17 0.28 -13.20 2.47
CA GLY A 17 1.09 -12.08 2.95
C GLY A 17 0.55 -11.39 4.18
N GLY A 18 -0.37 -12.00 4.93
CA GLY A 18 -0.91 -11.45 6.18
C GLY A 18 -1.67 -10.13 6.02
N PRO A 19 -1.78 -9.31 7.08
CA PRO A 19 -2.47 -8.02 7.06
C PRO A 19 -2.08 -7.09 5.90
N ILE A 20 -0.78 -6.92 5.64
CA ILE A 20 -0.30 -6.08 4.53
C ILE A 20 -0.68 -6.71 3.18
N GLY A 21 -0.53 -8.03 3.05
CA GLY A 21 -0.92 -8.75 1.84
C GLY A 21 -2.41 -8.59 1.53
N ALA A 22 -3.27 -8.58 2.54
CA ALA A 22 -4.71 -8.36 2.36
C ALA A 22 -5.02 -6.95 1.85
N LEU A 23 -4.34 -5.93 2.38
CA LEU A 23 -4.48 -4.55 1.91
C LEU A 23 -4.05 -4.41 0.45
N LEU A 24 -2.90 -5.00 0.10
CA LEU A 24 -2.40 -5.01 -1.27
C LEU A 24 -3.31 -5.77 -2.22
N GLY A 25 -3.79 -6.95 -1.82
CA GLY A 25 -4.65 -7.78 -2.64
C GLY A 25 -6.00 -7.12 -2.91
N TYR A 26 -6.55 -6.42 -1.90
CA TYR A 26 -7.75 -5.61 -2.08
C TYR A 26 -7.49 -4.44 -3.04
N ALA A 27 -6.42 -3.67 -2.82
CA ALA A 27 -6.05 -2.53 -3.67
C ALA A 27 -5.75 -2.94 -5.12
N MET A 28 -5.11 -4.09 -5.32
CA MET A 28 -4.92 -4.67 -6.66
C MET A 28 -6.26 -4.98 -7.32
N GLY A 29 -7.17 -5.59 -6.56
CA GLY A 29 -8.52 -5.90 -7.01
C GLY A 29 -9.32 -4.64 -7.39
N THR A 30 -9.20 -3.55 -6.62
CA THR A 30 -9.87 -2.29 -6.93
C THR A 30 -9.27 -1.58 -8.13
N ILE A 31 -7.94 -1.53 -8.25
CA ILE A 31 -7.24 -0.91 -9.39
C ILE A 31 -7.54 -1.67 -10.68
N PHE A 32 -7.48 -3.00 -10.65
CA PHE A 32 -7.82 -3.87 -11.79
C PHE A 32 -9.25 -3.63 -12.28
N ASP A 33 -10.21 -3.64 -11.35
CA ASP A 33 -11.64 -3.47 -11.64
C ASP A 33 -11.98 -2.04 -12.11
N SER A 34 -11.31 -1.02 -11.56
CA SER A 34 -11.59 0.39 -11.88
C SER A 34 -10.94 0.86 -13.19
N ALA A 35 -9.77 0.32 -13.52
CA ALA A 35 -9.00 0.75 -14.69
C ALA A 35 -9.04 -0.27 -15.85
N SER A 36 -9.70 -1.42 -15.68
CA SER A 36 -9.75 -2.51 -16.66
C SER A 36 -8.36 -2.90 -17.19
N LEU A 37 -7.34 -2.77 -16.34
CA LEU A 37 -5.94 -3.00 -16.69
C LEU A 37 -5.65 -4.49 -16.78
N PRO A 38 -4.69 -4.92 -17.61
CA PRO A 38 -4.14 -6.26 -17.55
C PRO A 38 -3.60 -6.57 -16.14
N PRO A 39 -3.68 -7.83 -15.65
CA PRO A 39 -3.18 -8.20 -14.32
C PRO A 39 -1.69 -7.87 -14.09
N ALA A 40 -0.87 -7.88 -15.15
CA ALA A 40 0.54 -7.52 -15.08
C ALA A 40 0.75 -6.03 -14.75
N ASP A 41 -0.07 -5.15 -15.30
CA ASP A 41 0.01 -3.71 -15.07
C ASP A 41 -0.56 -3.34 -13.70
N ALA A 42 -1.59 -4.06 -13.24
CA ALA A 42 -2.10 -3.93 -11.87
C ALA A 42 -1.03 -4.33 -10.83
N ARG A 43 -0.27 -5.40 -11.07
CA ARG A 43 0.85 -5.83 -10.20
C ARG A 43 1.99 -4.82 -10.15
N ARG A 44 2.35 -4.24 -11.29
CA ARG A 44 3.34 -3.14 -11.34
C ARG A 44 2.88 -1.92 -10.57
N ALA A 45 1.61 -1.53 -10.73
CA ALA A 45 1.03 -0.37 -10.07
C ALA A 45 1.05 -0.45 -8.54
N ILE A 46 1.04 -1.65 -7.95
CA ILE A 46 1.15 -1.84 -6.51
C ILE A 46 2.57 -2.22 -6.04
N GLY A 47 3.54 -2.30 -6.97
CA GLY A 47 4.92 -2.68 -6.64
C GLY A 47 5.05 -4.10 -6.08
N ALA A 48 4.14 -5.02 -6.45
CA ALA A 48 4.13 -6.40 -5.97
C ALA A 48 5.18 -7.30 -6.65
N GLU A 49 6.23 -6.73 -7.25
CA GLU A 49 7.40 -7.52 -7.62
C GLU A 49 8.11 -7.93 -6.34
N GLU A 50 8.23 -9.24 -6.09
CA GLU A 50 8.82 -9.87 -4.90
C GLU A 50 10.28 -9.42 -4.70
N THR A 51 10.45 -8.24 -4.12
CA THR A 51 11.74 -7.61 -3.87
C THR A 51 11.70 -6.95 -2.50
N ALA A 52 12.84 -6.96 -1.80
CA ALA A 52 12.98 -6.29 -0.52
C ALA A 52 12.67 -4.78 -0.60
N GLN A 53 12.83 -4.18 -1.78
CA GLN A 53 12.47 -2.78 -2.04
C GLN A 53 10.95 -2.57 -2.14
N GLY A 54 10.22 -3.53 -2.72
CA GLY A 54 8.76 -3.55 -2.75
C GLY A 54 8.16 -3.61 -1.35
N ASP A 55 8.65 -4.54 -0.52
CA ASP A 55 8.18 -4.72 0.86
C ASP A 55 8.37 -3.47 1.73
N PHE A 56 9.50 -2.78 1.58
CA PHE A 56 9.75 -1.50 2.24
C PHE A 56 8.77 -0.42 1.78
N SER A 57 8.65 -0.22 0.46
CA SER A 57 7.80 0.83 -0.11
C SER A 57 6.34 0.66 0.29
N ILE A 58 5.85 -0.57 0.33
CA ILE A 58 4.47 -0.88 0.70
C ILE A 58 4.25 -0.61 2.19
N SER A 59 5.15 -1.10 3.04
CA SER A 59 5.06 -0.89 4.49
C SER A 59 5.07 0.60 4.82
N LEU A 60 5.90 1.39 4.13
CA LEU A 60 5.91 2.84 4.25
C LEU A 60 4.56 3.46 3.88
N LEU A 61 3.94 3.06 2.76
CA LEU A 61 2.65 3.58 2.35
C LEU A 61 1.53 3.24 3.34
N VAL A 62 1.51 2.01 3.87
CA VAL A 62 0.52 1.60 4.88
C VAL A 62 0.69 2.41 6.17
N LEU A 63 1.93 2.63 6.63
CA LEU A 63 2.19 3.46 7.80
C LEU A 63 1.86 4.94 7.55
N CYS A 64 2.18 5.49 6.37
CA CYS A 64 1.75 6.84 5.99
C CYS A 64 0.22 6.97 6.01
N ALA A 65 -0.50 5.99 5.46
CA ALA A 65 -1.96 5.96 5.50
C ALA A 65 -2.49 5.94 6.94
N ALA A 66 -1.86 5.15 7.83
CA ALA A 66 -2.23 5.11 9.24
C ALA A 66 -2.03 6.46 9.94
N VAL A 67 -0.91 7.15 9.67
CA VAL A 67 -0.63 8.49 10.22
C VAL A 67 -1.64 9.51 9.71
N MET A 68 -1.94 9.52 8.41
CA MET A 68 -2.93 10.42 7.81
C MET A 68 -4.36 10.16 8.33
N LYS A 69 -4.69 8.91 8.69
CA LYS A 69 -5.99 8.55 9.28
C LYS A 69 -6.07 8.83 10.77
N ALA A 70 -4.96 9.10 11.46
CA ALA A 70 -4.92 9.22 12.92
C ALA A 70 -5.83 10.34 13.45
N ASP A 71 -5.91 11.46 12.72
CA ASP A 71 -6.74 12.61 13.09
C ASP A 71 -8.22 12.48 12.64
N GLY A 72 -8.60 11.33 12.08
CA GLY A 72 -9.97 11.03 11.65
C GLY A 72 -10.43 11.74 10.36
N ARG A 73 -9.58 12.57 9.75
CA ARG A 73 -9.83 13.21 8.46
C ARG A 73 -8.53 13.37 7.69
N VAL A 74 -8.56 13.04 6.40
CA VAL A 74 -7.43 13.29 5.49
C VAL A 74 -7.63 14.66 4.87
N VAL A 75 -6.68 15.58 5.07
CA VAL A 75 -6.75 16.91 4.45
C VAL A 75 -5.94 16.95 3.15
N LYS A 76 -6.37 17.79 2.19
CA LYS A 76 -5.68 17.92 0.90
C LYS A 76 -4.22 18.32 1.03
N GLY A 77 -3.88 19.12 2.05
CA GLY A 77 -2.49 19.53 2.31
C GLY A 77 -1.57 18.37 2.64
N GLU A 78 -2.02 17.40 3.45
CA GLU A 78 -1.25 16.18 3.79
C GLU A 78 -1.08 15.30 2.56
N LEU A 79 -2.13 15.16 1.75
CA LEU A 79 -2.06 14.36 0.53
C LEU A 79 -1.04 14.93 -0.46
N GLU A 80 -1.00 16.25 -0.66
CA GLU A 80 0.01 16.87 -1.52
C GLU A 80 1.41 16.77 -0.91
N PHE A 81 1.56 16.92 0.41
CA PHE A 81 2.85 16.69 1.08
C PHE A 81 3.37 15.27 0.85
N VAL A 82 2.53 14.25 1.08
CA VAL A 82 2.92 12.85 0.89
C VAL A 82 3.20 12.57 -0.58
N LYS A 83 2.45 13.15 -1.52
CA LYS A 83 2.73 13.03 -2.95
C LYS A 83 4.09 13.63 -3.32
N THR A 84 4.43 14.81 -2.83
CA THR A 84 5.76 15.40 -3.04
C THR A 84 6.86 14.54 -2.42
N PHE A 85 6.63 14.01 -1.23
CA PHE A 85 7.55 13.06 -0.59
C PHE A 85 7.75 11.80 -1.44
N LEU A 86 6.68 11.19 -1.96
CA LEU A 86 6.76 10.00 -2.80
C LEU A 86 7.51 10.25 -4.11
N VAL A 87 7.30 11.41 -4.75
CA VAL A 87 8.06 11.81 -5.95
C VAL A 87 9.54 11.94 -5.62
N LYS A 88 9.89 12.58 -4.49
CA LYS A 88 11.28 12.75 -4.06
C LYS A 88 11.96 11.42 -3.72
N SER A 89 11.23 10.49 -3.10
CA SER A 89 11.77 9.22 -2.61
C SER A 89 11.84 8.13 -3.68
N PHE A 90 10.89 8.10 -4.63
CA PHE A 90 10.76 7.00 -5.61
C PHE A 90 10.90 7.46 -7.07
N GLY A 91 10.98 8.77 -7.32
CA GLY A 91 10.98 9.34 -8.66
C GLY A 91 9.58 9.46 -9.25
N GLU A 92 9.43 10.32 -10.27
CA GLU A 92 8.13 10.60 -10.90
C GLU A 92 7.48 9.37 -11.53
N ALA A 93 8.28 8.48 -12.12
CA ALA A 93 7.80 7.27 -12.80
C ALA A 93 6.93 6.38 -11.89
N HIS A 94 7.34 6.28 -10.64
CA HIS A 94 6.77 5.35 -9.65
C HIS A 94 5.83 6.02 -8.65
N ALA A 95 5.87 7.35 -8.56
CA ALA A 95 5.05 8.10 -7.61
C ALA A 95 3.56 8.06 -7.95
N LYS A 96 3.21 8.11 -9.25
CA LYS A 96 1.79 8.09 -9.67
C LYS A 96 1.07 6.83 -9.19
N GLU A 97 1.72 5.68 -9.39
CA GLU A 97 1.24 4.37 -8.96
C GLU A 97 1.09 4.29 -7.44
N ARG A 98 2.11 4.75 -6.70
CA ARG A 98 2.10 4.77 -5.23
C ARG A 98 1.05 5.69 -4.64
N VAL A 99 0.76 6.82 -5.31
CA VAL A 99 -0.32 7.72 -4.89
C VAL A 99 -1.69 7.07 -5.12
N LEU A 100 -1.88 6.28 -6.17
CA LEU A 100 -3.11 5.51 -6.37
C LEU A 100 -3.27 4.46 -5.27
N LEU A 101 -2.22 3.69 -4.99
CA LEU A 101 -2.23 2.72 -3.89
C LEU A 101 -2.52 3.39 -2.53
N LEU A 102 -1.90 4.54 -2.25
CA LEU A 102 -2.15 5.31 -1.02
C LEU A 102 -3.64 5.67 -0.89
N ARG A 103 -4.29 6.11 -1.97
CA ARG A 103 -5.72 6.44 -1.96
C ARG A 103 -6.59 5.23 -1.65
N GLU A 104 -6.22 4.06 -2.14
CA GLU A 104 -6.92 2.82 -1.82
C GLU A 104 -6.73 2.45 -0.34
N LEU A 105 -5.50 2.56 0.18
CA LEU A 105 -5.19 2.29 1.60
C LEU A 105 -5.93 3.23 2.56
N LEU A 106 -6.09 4.52 2.20
CA LEU A 106 -6.83 5.48 3.02
C LEU A 106 -8.32 5.13 3.16
N GLN A 107 -8.89 4.41 2.19
CA GLN A 107 -10.28 3.96 2.20
C GLN A 107 -10.47 2.64 2.97
N GLN A 108 -9.39 1.92 3.27
CA GLN A 108 -9.45 0.65 4.00
C GLN A 108 -9.36 0.86 5.50
N ASP A 109 -10.15 0.12 6.26
CA ASP A 109 -9.97 -0.03 7.70
C ASP A 109 -9.09 -1.23 7.99
N PHE A 110 -8.04 -1.01 8.77
CA PHE A 110 -7.05 -2.04 9.10
C PHE A 110 -6.51 -1.87 10.51
N SER A 111 -6.05 -2.99 11.08
CA SER A 111 -5.42 -3.02 12.38
C SER A 111 -3.96 -2.56 12.27
N LEU A 112 -3.66 -1.36 12.78
CA LEU A 112 -2.29 -0.86 12.85
C LEU A 112 -1.40 -1.79 13.69
N ALA A 113 -1.96 -2.39 14.75
CA ALA A 113 -1.22 -3.34 15.59
C ALA A 113 -0.73 -4.55 14.80
N ASP A 114 -1.59 -5.13 13.96
CA ASP A 114 -1.26 -6.32 13.16
C ASP A 114 -0.25 -5.98 12.06
N VAL A 115 -0.41 -4.83 11.41
CA VAL A 115 0.56 -4.31 10.43
C VAL A 115 1.93 -4.11 11.08
N CYS A 116 1.99 -3.46 12.24
CA CYS A 116 3.24 -3.23 12.96
C CYS A 116 3.90 -4.53 13.40
N LEU A 117 3.13 -5.51 13.87
CA LEU A 117 3.63 -6.83 14.24
C LEU A 117 4.22 -7.57 13.04
N GLN A 118 3.53 -7.50 11.89
CA GLN A 118 4.03 -8.07 10.64
C GLN A 118 5.35 -7.41 10.20
N ILE A 119 5.44 -6.08 10.20
CA ILE A 119 6.67 -5.36 9.83
C ILE A 119 7.81 -5.77 10.78
N LYS A 120 7.54 -5.84 12.08
CA LYS A 120 8.54 -6.26 13.07
C LYS A 120 9.07 -7.68 12.80
N GLN A 121 8.19 -8.59 12.39
CA GLN A 121 8.51 -10.01 12.22
C GLN A 121 9.22 -10.32 10.89
N TYR A 122 8.79 -9.70 9.79
CA TYR A 122 9.23 -10.09 8.44
C TYR A 122 10.20 -9.11 7.77
N MET A 123 10.26 -7.85 8.22
CA MET A 123 11.17 -6.86 7.62
C MET A 123 12.55 -6.88 8.28
N PRO A 124 13.67 -6.87 7.51
CA PRO A 124 15.03 -6.75 8.06
C PRO A 124 15.23 -5.48 8.90
N HIS A 125 16.12 -5.54 9.89
CA HIS A 125 16.36 -4.43 10.82
C HIS A 125 16.74 -3.11 10.10
N ALA A 126 17.59 -3.17 9.10
CA ALA A 126 18.01 -1.98 8.34
C ALA A 126 16.84 -1.27 7.66
N SER A 127 15.93 -2.03 7.04
CA SER A 127 14.72 -1.48 6.40
C SER A 127 13.76 -0.88 7.42
N ARG A 128 13.66 -1.46 8.63
CA ARG A 128 12.86 -0.87 9.72
C ARG A 128 13.45 0.45 10.23
N LEU A 129 14.77 0.55 10.33
CA LEU A 129 15.42 1.83 10.64
C LEU A 129 15.13 2.88 9.57
N GLN A 130 15.17 2.47 8.30
CA GLN A 130 14.85 3.36 7.18
C GLN A 130 13.40 3.85 7.22
N LEU A 131 12.44 3.10 7.77
CA LEU A 131 11.07 3.57 7.94
C LEU A 131 10.95 4.74 8.94
N LEU A 132 11.92 4.90 9.84
CA LEU A 132 11.94 5.95 10.85
C LEU A 132 12.66 7.23 10.41
N HIS A 133 13.42 7.17 9.31
CA HIS A 133 14.25 8.26 8.80
C HIS A 133 13.57 8.94 7.60
#